data_AF-A0A162AZG1-F1
#
_entry.id   AF-A0A162AZG1-F1
#
_cell.length_a   1.000
_cell.length_b   1.000
_cell.length_c   1.000
_cell.angle_alpha   90.00
_cell.angle_beta   90.00
_cell.angle_gamma   90.00
#
_symmetry.space_group_name_H-M   'P 1'
#
loop_
_entity.id
_entity.type
_entity.pdbx_description
1 polymer ?
#
loop_
_entity_poly.entity_id
_entity_poly.type
_entity_poly.pdbx_seq_one_letter_code
_entity_poly.pdbx_strand_id
1 'polypeptide(L)'
;MKKLAAIAFALCTLGSNVSNANEGITIQSEDYGVSGYFDTTLNASSLKNTISNKDNTVKFSLSDDLNNQISSSITFNGNTFNLKLDNVNKTVDISGFDINNKKLINSEKLKSSLTRIFRDSQNHVEDILNAQTKLDKESKIVLFKFFEFLSTYPVGMPLEQTIEQDLSAQGWTDLCPYMGKYKTAIWDVTYVGVKTQRYKVGGHGFCAARCGAGCPMFGDGQYTQDCLNHDACADVEGEQLGVCGDEWTSASDDFWFSPDCTTPPSS
;
A
#
# COMPACT_ATOMS: atom_id res chain seq x y z
N MET A 1 13.03 13.32 56.67
CA MET A 1 13.19 12.01 56.04
C MET A 1 12.85 12.13 54.56
N LYS A 2 13.83 11.77 53.72
CA LYS A 2 13.81 11.40 52.29
C LYS A 2 12.88 12.13 51.30
N LYS A 3 13.52 12.96 50.45
CA LYS A 3 13.14 13.21 49.06
C LYS A 3 13.11 11.89 48.29
N LEU A 4 12.12 11.68 47.43
CA LEU A 4 12.19 10.74 46.32
C LEU A 4 11.69 11.47 45.07
N ALA A 5 12.65 11.86 44.24
CA ALA A 5 12.44 12.29 42.88
C ALA A 5 12.04 11.06 42.05
N ALA A 6 10.97 11.18 41.27
CA ALA A 6 10.66 10.23 40.21
C ALA A 6 11.69 10.44 39.09
N ILE A 7 12.61 9.48 38.94
CA ILE A 7 13.52 9.40 37.80
C ILE A 7 12.74 8.75 36.67
N ALA A 8 12.50 9.53 35.61
CA ALA A 8 12.04 9.02 34.33
C ALA A 8 13.11 8.09 33.75
N PHE A 9 12.80 6.81 33.58
CA PHE A 9 13.58 5.92 32.74
C PHE A 9 13.17 6.18 31.29
N ALA A 10 13.90 7.08 30.63
CA ALA A 10 14.03 7.02 29.19
C ALA A 10 14.88 5.77 28.88
N LEU A 11 14.23 4.67 28.52
CA LEU A 11 14.91 3.58 27.83
C LEU A 11 15.31 4.10 26.45
N CYS A 12 16.52 4.64 26.34
CA CYS A 12 17.21 4.66 25.06
C CYS A 12 17.57 3.21 24.74
N THR A 13 16.72 2.52 24.01
CA THR A 13 17.15 1.34 23.26
C THR A 13 18.17 1.83 22.24
N LEU A 14 19.42 1.44 22.44
CA LEU A 14 20.48 1.60 21.45
C LEU A 14 20.13 0.67 20.29
N GLY A 15 19.32 1.17 19.35
CA GLY A 15 19.17 0.55 18.06
C GLY A 15 20.57 0.39 17.46
N SER A 16 20.93 -0.83 17.09
CA SER A 16 22.15 -1.10 16.34
C SER A 16 22.03 -0.43 14.98
N ASN A 17 22.74 0.70 14.81
CA ASN A 17 22.83 1.42 13.55
C ASN A 17 23.53 0.55 12.50
N VAL A 18 22.76 -0.24 11.76
CA VAL A 18 23.20 -0.77 10.47
C VAL A 18 22.78 0.25 9.43
N SER A 19 23.61 1.28 9.22
CA SER A 19 23.43 2.25 8.15
C SER A 19 23.97 1.66 6.85
N ASN A 20 23.11 1.01 6.06
CA ASN A 20 23.42 0.78 4.65
C ASN A 20 23.06 2.07 3.90
N ALA A 21 24.07 2.93 3.71
CA ALA A 21 23.93 4.12 2.88
C ALA A 21 24.34 3.75 1.45
N ASN A 22 23.37 3.38 0.62
CA ASN A 22 23.51 3.46 -0.84
C ASN A 22 23.22 4.92 -1.26
N GLU A 23 23.77 5.39 -2.39
CA GLU A 23 23.47 6.75 -2.88
C GLU A 23 21.95 6.95 -2.99
N GLY A 24 21.40 7.92 -2.25
CA GLY A 24 19.99 8.28 -2.30
C GLY A 24 19.06 7.58 -1.30
N ILE A 25 19.57 6.76 -0.37
CA ILE A 25 18.77 6.15 0.71
C ILE A 25 19.52 6.11 2.05
N THR A 26 18.80 6.30 3.15
CA THR A 26 19.26 6.00 4.51
C THR A 26 18.23 5.14 5.22
N ILE A 27 18.68 4.06 5.84
CA ILE A 27 17.84 3.12 6.60
C ILE A 27 18.39 2.98 8.02
N GLN A 28 17.46 2.90 8.97
CA GLN A 28 17.70 2.61 10.37
C GLN A 28 16.89 1.36 10.72
N SER A 29 17.60 0.32 11.15
CA SER A 29 16.97 -0.91 11.66
C SER A 29 16.47 -0.68 13.09
N GLU A 30 15.25 -1.12 13.37
CA GLU A 30 14.65 -1.06 14.69
C GLU A 30 14.29 -2.49 15.15
N ASP A 31 14.17 -2.71 16.46
CA ASP A 31 13.99 -4.05 17.01
C ASP A 31 12.74 -4.76 16.47
N TYR A 32 11.69 -4.02 16.11
CA TYR A 32 10.48 -4.55 15.49
C TYR A 32 10.03 -3.60 14.39
N GLY A 33 10.96 -3.12 13.58
CA GLY A 33 10.63 -2.08 12.62
C GLY A 33 11.78 -1.65 11.72
N VAL A 34 11.49 -0.62 10.94
CA VAL A 34 12.45 0.08 10.10
C VAL A 34 12.02 1.53 9.95
N SER A 35 12.97 2.44 9.93
CA SER A 35 12.73 3.82 9.53
C SER A 35 13.82 4.30 8.59
N GLY A 36 13.54 5.35 7.83
CA GLY A 36 14.50 5.82 6.86
C GLY A 36 13.96 6.90 5.94
N TYR A 37 14.74 7.19 4.91
CA TYR A 37 14.33 8.06 3.84
C TYR A 37 15.04 7.73 2.53
N PHE A 38 14.40 8.04 1.41
CA PHE A 38 15.00 7.98 0.07
C PHE A 38 14.57 9.20 -0.76
N ASP A 39 15.39 9.57 -1.74
CA ASP A 39 15.08 10.65 -2.67
C ASP A 39 14.23 10.17 -3.84
N THR A 40 13.20 10.93 -4.20
CA THR A 40 12.38 10.65 -5.38
C THR A 40 12.98 11.27 -6.63
N THR A 41 12.73 10.62 -7.76
CA THR A 41 13.12 11.08 -9.09
C THR A 41 12.13 12.10 -9.67
N LEU A 42 11.28 12.70 -8.82
CA LEU A 42 10.30 13.72 -9.19
C LEU A 42 11.02 15.01 -9.64
N ASN A 43 10.74 15.46 -10.87
CA ASN A 43 11.25 16.75 -11.32
C ASN A 43 10.45 17.87 -10.62
N ALA A 44 11.08 18.54 -9.65
CA ALA A 44 10.48 19.56 -8.77
C ALA A 44 9.88 20.79 -9.49
N SER A 45 9.95 20.85 -10.82
CA SER A 45 9.35 21.90 -11.65
C SER A 45 7.82 21.79 -11.76
N SER A 46 7.21 20.63 -11.51
CA SER A 46 5.75 20.44 -11.55
C SER A 46 5.02 20.73 -10.23
N LEU A 47 5.75 20.93 -9.13
CA LEU A 47 5.21 21.06 -7.76
C LEU A 47 5.32 22.48 -7.17
N LYS A 48 5.04 23.54 -7.92
CA LYS A 48 4.81 24.89 -7.31
C LYS A 48 3.35 24.97 -6.82
N ASN A 49 3.08 25.21 -5.53
CA ASN A 49 2.91 26.58 -5.05
C ASN A 49 3.05 26.81 -3.52
N THR A 50 3.51 25.87 -2.68
CA THR A 50 3.43 26.13 -1.22
C THR A 50 4.50 25.54 -0.30
N ILE A 51 5.63 25.04 -0.82
CA ILE A 51 6.72 24.56 0.06
C ILE A 51 8.04 25.14 -0.43
N SER A 52 8.74 25.84 0.46
CA SER A 52 9.90 26.68 0.12
C SER A 52 11.20 25.91 -0.09
N ASN A 53 11.19 24.58 -0.11
CA ASN A 53 12.36 23.76 -0.42
C ASN A 53 11.92 22.56 -1.26
N LYS A 54 12.74 22.24 -2.26
CA LYS A 54 12.64 21.10 -3.17
C LYS A 54 12.90 19.78 -2.41
N ASP A 55 12.11 19.49 -1.39
CA ASP A 55 12.31 18.30 -0.57
C ASP A 55 11.68 17.10 -1.27
N ASN A 56 12.41 16.56 -2.24
CA ASN A 56 12.05 15.34 -2.96
C ASN A 56 12.23 14.07 -2.09
N THR A 57 12.54 14.24 -0.81
CA THR A 57 12.76 13.17 0.14
C THR A 57 11.44 12.56 0.59
N VAL A 58 11.33 11.24 0.47
CA VAL A 58 10.29 10.43 1.11
C VAL A 58 10.89 9.88 2.40
N LYS A 59 10.25 10.19 3.53
CA LYS A 59 10.57 9.58 4.82
C LYS A 59 9.57 8.48 5.10
N PHE A 60 10.02 7.39 5.70
CA PHE A 60 9.16 6.27 6.03
C PHE A 60 9.49 5.69 7.41
N SER A 61 8.50 5.07 8.02
CA SER A 61 8.67 4.19 9.17
C SER A 61 7.66 3.05 9.15
N LEU A 62 8.03 1.95 9.79
CA LEU A 62 7.17 0.82 10.10
C LEU A 62 7.59 0.26 11.46
N SER A 63 6.62 -0.07 12.31
CA SER A 63 6.81 -0.70 13.61
C SER A 63 5.72 -1.72 13.88
N ASP A 64 6.08 -2.88 14.42
CA ASP A 64 5.20 -3.93 14.93
C ASP A 64 5.21 -3.91 16.47
N ASP A 65 4.04 -3.88 17.09
CA ASP A 65 3.89 -3.83 18.55
C ASP A 65 3.97 -5.20 19.24
N LEU A 66 4.25 -6.28 18.49
CA LEU A 66 4.25 -7.69 18.91
C LEU A 66 2.87 -8.27 19.28
N ASN A 67 1.82 -7.48 19.19
CA ASN A 67 0.44 -7.95 19.27
C ASN A 67 -0.17 -8.08 17.87
N ASN A 68 0.68 -8.22 16.85
CA ASN A 68 0.34 -8.19 15.42
C ASN A 68 -0.39 -6.90 15.02
N GLN A 69 -0.11 -5.78 15.69
CA GLN A 69 -0.55 -4.45 15.27
C GLN A 69 0.64 -3.71 14.67
N ILE A 70 0.53 -3.40 13.39
CA ILE A 70 1.59 -2.76 12.62
C ILE A 70 1.19 -1.33 12.36
N SER A 71 2.08 -0.40 12.71
CA SER A 71 1.95 1.02 12.39
C SER A 71 2.99 1.39 11.34
N SER A 72 2.58 2.13 10.31
CA SER A 72 3.49 2.67 9.31
C SER A 72 3.18 4.13 9.03
N SER A 73 4.21 4.92 8.72
CA SER A 73 4.07 6.31 8.32
C SER A 73 4.93 6.61 7.10
N ILE A 74 4.41 7.41 6.18
CA ILE A 74 5.11 7.94 5.01
C ILE A 74 4.96 9.46 5.05
N THR A 75 6.05 10.20 4.93
CA THR A 75 6.03 11.67 4.82
C THR A 75 6.67 12.12 3.53
N PHE A 76 5.99 12.98 2.79
CA PHE A 76 6.49 13.55 1.54
C PHE A 76 5.89 14.94 1.30
N ASN A 77 6.73 15.93 1.00
CA ASN A 77 6.29 17.31 0.71
C ASN A 77 5.29 17.84 1.75
N GLY A 78 5.62 17.72 3.04
CA GLY A 78 4.79 18.20 4.14
C GLY A 78 3.48 17.45 4.37
N ASN A 79 3.18 16.42 3.56
CA ASN A 79 2.06 15.52 3.76
C ASN A 79 2.51 14.29 4.54
N THR A 80 1.67 13.82 5.44
CA THR A 80 1.89 12.60 6.25
C THR A 80 0.77 11.61 5.99
N PHE A 81 1.12 10.39 5.63
CA PHE A 81 0.22 9.26 5.47
C PHE A 81 0.51 8.26 6.57
N ASN A 82 -0.53 7.75 7.22
CA ASN A 82 -0.41 6.77 8.29
C ASN A 82 -1.23 5.54 7.97
N LEU A 83 -0.71 4.39 8.36
CA LEU A 83 -1.38 3.10 8.33
C LEU A 83 -1.33 2.48 9.73
N LYS A 84 -2.45 1.89 10.15
CA LYS A 84 -2.52 0.94 11.25
C LYS A 84 -3.18 -0.33 10.74
N LEU A 85 -2.46 -1.45 10.77
CA LEU A 85 -2.96 -2.76 10.42
C LEU A 85 -3.10 -3.57 11.72
N ASP A 86 -4.30 -4.04 12.01
CA ASP A 86 -4.57 -4.99 13.07
C ASP A 86 -4.84 -6.36 12.44
N ASN A 87 -3.81 -7.22 12.47
CA ASN A 87 -3.91 -8.57 11.89
C ASN A 87 -4.80 -9.50 12.71
N VAL A 88 -5.11 -9.17 13.97
CA VAL A 88 -5.98 -9.96 14.86
C VAL A 88 -7.43 -9.69 14.50
N ASN A 89 -7.81 -8.42 14.43
CA ASN A 89 -9.17 -8.00 14.11
C ASN A 89 -9.42 -7.89 12.60
N LYS A 90 -8.39 -8.07 11.78
CA LYS A 90 -8.45 -7.99 10.31
C LYS A 90 -8.99 -6.64 9.85
N THR A 91 -8.40 -5.59 10.40
CA THR A 91 -8.72 -4.20 10.06
C THR A 91 -7.48 -3.42 9.63
N VAL A 92 -7.67 -2.48 8.72
CA VAL A 92 -6.65 -1.54 8.26
C VAL A 92 -7.23 -0.14 8.28
N ASP A 93 -6.62 0.75 9.08
CA ASP A 93 -6.92 2.17 9.09
C ASP A 93 -5.84 2.92 8.31
N ILE A 94 -6.26 3.72 7.33
CA ILE A 94 -5.39 4.56 6.51
C ILE A 94 -5.85 6.01 6.62
N SER A 95 -4.90 6.92 6.78
CA SER A 95 -5.18 8.35 6.89
C SER A 95 -4.09 9.20 6.25
N GLY A 96 -4.45 10.38 5.75
CA GLY A 96 -3.54 11.35 5.14
C GLY A 96 -3.82 12.77 5.60
N PHE A 97 -2.77 13.49 6.01
CA PHE A 97 -2.85 14.85 6.54
C PHE A 97 -1.83 15.78 5.89
N ASP A 98 -2.23 17.04 5.68
CA ASP A 98 -1.32 18.10 5.23
C ASP A 98 -0.44 18.61 6.39
N ILE A 99 0.45 19.57 6.08
CA ILE A 99 1.34 20.20 7.07
C ILE A 99 0.61 20.93 8.20
N ASN A 100 -0.67 21.25 8.01
CA ASN A 100 -1.54 21.89 9.00
C ASN A 100 -2.45 20.89 9.72
N ASN A 101 -2.17 19.58 9.59
CA ASN A 101 -2.96 18.49 10.14
C ASN A 101 -4.42 18.44 9.63
N LYS A 102 -4.67 18.94 8.42
CA LYS A 102 -5.97 18.82 7.75
C LYS A 102 -6.00 17.57 6.89
N LYS A 103 -7.16 16.89 6.86
CA LYS A 103 -7.37 15.72 6.01
C LYS A 103 -7.08 16.06 4.55
N LEU A 104 -6.28 15.22 3.90
CA LEU A 104 -5.94 15.39 2.49
C LEU A 104 -7.05 14.86 1.62
N ILE A 105 -7.37 15.60 0.56
CA ILE A 105 -8.13 15.09 -0.58
C ILE A 105 -7.13 14.69 -1.64
N ASN A 106 -7.26 13.47 -2.15
CA ASN A 106 -6.34 12.96 -3.16
C ASN A 106 -6.56 13.65 -4.51
N SER A 107 -5.79 14.69 -4.81
CA SER A 107 -5.83 15.36 -6.12
C SER A 107 -5.08 14.57 -7.20
N GLU A 108 -5.33 14.85 -8.48
CA GLU A 108 -4.55 14.30 -9.62
C GLU A 108 -3.04 14.44 -9.44
N LYS A 109 -2.61 15.60 -8.93
CA LYS A 109 -1.20 15.88 -8.67
C LYS A 109 -0.64 15.02 -7.54
N LEU A 110 -1.43 14.82 -6.49
CA LEU A 110 -1.04 13.98 -5.36
C LEU A 110 -0.99 12.52 -5.80
N LYS A 111 -2.01 12.02 -6.52
CA LYS A 111 -2.05 10.70 -7.15
C LYS A 111 -0.80 10.43 -7.98
N SER A 112 -0.45 11.34 -8.89
CA SER A 112 0.78 11.22 -9.70
C SER A 112 2.05 11.15 -8.85
N SER A 113 2.11 11.90 -7.74
CA SER A 113 3.23 11.87 -6.80
C SER A 113 3.30 10.53 -6.06
N LEU A 114 2.17 10.02 -5.56
CA LEU A 114 2.07 8.73 -4.87
C LEU A 114 2.45 7.56 -5.79
N THR A 115 1.99 7.57 -7.05
CA THR A 115 2.42 6.60 -8.07
C THR A 115 3.93 6.64 -8.30
N ARG A 116 4.54 7.83 -8.33
CA ARG A 116 6.00 7.95 -8.49
C ARG A 116 6.74 7.43 -7.26
N ILE A 117 6.29 7.80 -6.06
CA ILE A 117 6.87 7.37 -4.79
C ILE A 117 6.85 5.84 -4.68
N PHE A 118 5.74 5.20 -5.05
CA PHE A 118 5.66 3.74 -5.11
C PHE A 118 6.68 3.13 -6.09
N ARG A 119 6.82 3.68 -7.30
CA ARG A 119 7.84 3.21 -8.26
C ARG A 119 9.27 3.42 -7.75
N ASP A 120 9.54 4.55 -7.11
CA ASP A 120 10.86 4.84 -6.57
C ASP A 120 11.17 3.93 -5.37
N SER A 121 10.18 3.61 -4.52
CA SER A 121 10.37 2.70 -3.38
C SER A 121 10.68 1.27 -3.83
N GLN A 122 10.20 0.84 -5.00
CA GLN A 122 10.55 -0.46 -5.59
C GLN A 122 12.06 -0.63 -5.83
N ASN A 123 12.80 0.45 -6.08
CA ASN A 123 14.26 0.39 -6.26
C ASN A 123 15.01 0.13 -4.95
N HIS A 124 14.32 0.20 -3.80
CA HIS A 124 14.90 0.09 -2.47
C HIS A 124 14.33 -1.09 -1.68
N VAL A 125 13.57 -1.97 -2.32
CA VAL A 125 12.89 -3.11 -1.67
C VAL A 125 13.87 -4.00 -0.94
N GLU A 126 14.95 -4.43 -1.59
CA GLU A 126 15.92 -5.34 -0.98
C GLU A 126 16.59 -4.72 0.26
N ASP A 127 17.05 -3.47 0.16
CA ASP A 127 17.71 -2.77 1.25
C ASP A 127 16.79 -2.64 2.49
N ILE A 128 15.53 -2.23 2.28
CA ILE A 128 14.55 -2.03 3.36
C ILE A 128 14.11 -3.37 3.97
N LEU A 129 13.86 -4.41 3.15
CA LEU A 129 13.49 -5.74 3.65
C LEU A 129 14.63 -6.37 4.46
N ASN A 130 15.88 -6.18 4.04
CA ASN A 130 17.06 -6.70 4.74
C ASN A 130 17.30 -6.03 6.09
N ALA A 131 16.93 -4.74 6.24
CA ALA A 131 17.02 -4.04 7.52
C ALA A 131 15.99 -4.52 8.57
N GLN A 132 14.88 -5.11 8.13
CA GLN A 132 13.80 -5.61 8.99
C GLN A 132 14.10 -7.04 9.49
N THR A 133 15.21 -7.23 10.19
CA THR A 133 15.72 -8.59 10.51
C THR A 133 14.83 -9.38 11.48
N LYS A 134 14.10 -8.69 12.36
CA LYS A 134 13.31 -9.30 13.44
C LYS A 134 11.81 -9.44 13.14
N LEU A 135 11.32 -8.80 12.08
CA LEU A 135 9.94 -8.95 11.63
C LEU A 135 9.75 -10.28 10.90
N ASP A 136 8.57 -10.87 10.99
CA ASP A 136 8.20 -12.03 10.16
C ASP A 136 7.96 -11.61 8.69
N LYS A 137 7.75 -12.61 7.83
CA LYS A 137 7.59 -12.39 6.38
C LYS A 137 6.39 -11.49 6.05
N GLU A 138 5.28 -11.63 6.76
CA GLU A 138 4.05 -10.87 6.50
C GLU A 138 4.21 -9.43 6.96
N SER A 139 4.78 -9.20 8.14
CA SER A 139 5.03 -7.84 8.66
C SER A 139 6.02 -7.05 7.79
N LYS A 140 7.06 -7.70 7.25
CA LYS A 140 8.11 -7.04 6.43
C LYS A 140 7.59 -6.34 5.17
N ILE A 141 6.51 -6.86 4.58
CA ILE A 141 5.99 -6.35 3.30
C ILE A 141 4.96 -5.24 3.47
N VAL A 142 4.46 -4.99 4.70
CA VAL A 142 3.36 -4.05 4.95
C VAL A 142 3.69 -2.62 4.51
N LEU A 143 4.93 -2.16 4.70
CA LEU A 143 5.36 -0.84 4.21
C LEU A 143 5.22 -0.72 2.68
N PHE A 144 5.54 -1.77 1.93
CA PHE A 144 5.42 -1.76 0.48
C PHE A 144 3.97 -1.89 0.03
N LYS A 145 3.17 -2.70 0.72
CA LYS A 145 1.70 -2.71 0.54
C LYS A 145 1.11 -1.32 0.78
N PHE A 146 1.62 -0.58 1.76
CA PHE A 146 1.16 0.77 2.04
C PHE A 146 1.52 1.76 0.92
N PHE A 147 2.75 1.74 0.42
CA PHE A 147 3.13 2.53 -0.76
C PHE A 147 2.26 2.20 -1.98
N GLU A 148 2.05 0.92 -2.23
CA GLU A 148 1.22 0.43 -3.34
C GLU A 148 -0.22 0.89 -3.21
N PHE A 149 -0.83 0.72 -2.03
CA PHE A 149 -2.21 1.13 -1.76
C PHE A 149 -2.42 2.64 -1.93
N LEU A 150 -1.50 3.46 -1.43
CA LEU A 150 -1.57 4.91 -1.64
C LEU A 150 -1.51 5.27 -3.14
N SER A 151 -0.78 4.49 -3.93
CA SER A 151 -0.71 4.68 -5.38
C SER A 151 -1.99 4.29 -6.11
N THR A 152 -2.85 3.43 -5.54
CA THR A 152 -4.16 3.04 -6.10
C THR A 152 -5.30 3.91 -5.59
N TYR A 153 -5.12 4.66 -4.50
CA TYR A 153 -6.17 5.46 -3.86
C TYR A 153 -6.97 6.37 -4.83
N PRO A 154 -8.31 6.46 -4.70
CA PRO A 154 -9.19 7.25 -5.56
C PRO A 154 -8.87 8.75 -5.61
N VAL A 155 -8.97 9.39 -6.78
CA VAL A 155 -8.90 10.86 -6.90
C VAL A 155 -10.21 11.49 -6.39
N GLY A 156 -10.13 12.65 -5.74
CA GLY A 156 -11.29 13.38 -5.22
C GLY A 156 -11.79 12.89 -3.87
N MET A 157 -11.32 11.72 -3.40
CA MET A 157 -11.68 11.17 -2.11
C MET A 157 -10.76 11.68 -0.99
N PRO A 158 -11.28 11.86 0.24
CA PRO A 158 -10.44 12.09 1.40
C PRO A 158 -9.57 10.85 1.64
N LEU A 159 -8.28 11.05 1.93
CA LEU A 159 -7.37 9.98 2.37
C LEU A 159 -7.70 9.61 3.81
N GLU A 160 -8.80 8.89 4.00
CA GLU A 160 -9.26 8.38 5.28
C GLU A 160 -10.16 7.18 5.00
N GLN A 161 -9.72 6.00 5.42
CA GLN A 161 -10.43 4.76 5.19
C GLN A 161 -10.17 3.78 6.32
N THR A 162 -11.22 3.12 6.75
CA THR A 162 -11.15 1.91 7.56
C THR A 162 -11.61 0.76 6.66
N ILE A 163 -10.76 -0.24 6.54
CA ILE A 163 -10.99 -1.45 5.75
C ILE A 163 -11.10 -2.58 6.75
N GLU A 164 -12.21 -3.29 6.71
CA GLU A 164 -12.43 -4.51 7.49
C GLU A 164 -12.50 -5.67 6.50
N GLN A 165 -11.94 -6.82 6.86
CA GLN A 165 -12.09 -8.03 6.04
C GLN A 165 -13.58 -8.37 5.87
N ASP A 166 -14.07 -8.40 4.63
CA ASP A 166 -15.42 -8.85 4.33
C ASP A 166 -15.41 -10.35 3.98
N LEU A 167 -15.95 -11.19 4.87
CA LEU A 167 -16.05 -12.63 4.64
C LEU A 167 -17.26 -13.04 3.77
N SER A 168 -17.99 -12.09 3.20
CA SER A 168 -19.14 -12.39 2.33
C SER A 168 -18.68 -13.10 1.03
N ALA A 169 -19.43 -14.11 0.60
CA ALA A 169 -19.00 -15.16 -0.34
C ALA A 169 -18.64 -14.72 -1.78
N GLN A 170 -18.74 -13.43 -2.11
CA GLN A 170 -18.26 -12.89 -3.39
C GLN A 170 -16.87 -12.26 -3.28
N GLY A 171 -16.52 -11.65 -2.14
CA GLY A 171 -15.23 -10.96 -1.95
C GLY A 171 -14.04 -11.90 -1.99
N TRP A 172 -14.04 -12.97 -1.19
CA TRP A 172 -12.89 -13.86 -1.06
C TRP A 172 -12.77 -14.96 -2.11
N THR A 173 -13.32 -14.78 -3.31
CA THR A 173 -13.16 -15.80 -4.35
C THR A 173 -11.73 -15.80 -4.86
N ASP A 174 -10.90 -16.66 -4.27
CA ASP A 174 -9.52 -16.92 -4.67
C ASP A 174 -9.45 -17.38 -6.15
N LEU A 175 -8.72 -16.59 -6.95
CA LEU A 175 -8.48 -16.87 -8.36
C LEU A 175 -7.11 -17.49 -8.64
N CYS A 176 -6.25 -17.71 -7.63
CA CYS A 176 -4.96 -18.38 -7.78
C CYS A 176 -5.06 -19.76 -8.50
N PRO A 177 -6.02 -20.66 -8.18
CA PRO A 177 -6.18 -21.94 -8.90
C PRO A 177 -6.61 -21.80 -10.37
N TYR A 178 -7.01 -20.60 -10.77
CA TYR A 178 -7.48 -20.24 -12.09
C TYR A 178 -6.45 -19.45 -12.91
N MET A 179 -5.24 -19.25 -12.40
CA MET A 179 -4.15 -18.64 -13.17
C MET A 179 -4.02 -19.28 -14.56
N GLY A 180 -4.04 -18.43 -15.59
CA GLY A 180 -4.02 -18.83 -17.00
C GLY A 180 -5.36 -19.33 -17.56
N LYS A 181 -6.43 -19.38 -16.77
CA LYS A 181 -7.79 -19.76 -17.21
C LYS A 181 -8.68 -18.52 -17.31
N TYR A 182 -9.75 -18.64 -18.08
CA TYR A 182 -10.74 -17.57 -18.21
C TYR A 182 -11.76 -17.59 -17.07
N LYS A 183 -11.93 -16.44 -16.43
CA LYS A 183 -12.99 -16.17 -15.45
C LYS A 183 -13.85 -14.99 -15.93
N THR A 184 -15.08 -14.93 -15.44
CA THR A 184 -16.01 -13.86 -15.78
C THR A 184 -15.88 -12.78 -14.72
N ALA A 185 -15.50 -11.57 -15.14
CA ALA A 185 -15.63 -10.35 -14.36
C ALA A 185 -17.10 -9.89 -14.39
N ILE A 186 -17.58 -9.37 -13.27
CA ILE A 186 -18.92 -8.85 -13.07
C ILE A 186 -18.79 -7.54 -12.30
N TRP A 187 -19.19 -6.43 -12.90
CA TRP A 187 -19.10 -5.11 -12.28
C TRP A 187 -20.38 -4.34 -12.56
N ASP A 188 -20.71 -3.35 -11.74
CA ASP A 188 -21.89 -2.55 -11.92
C ASP A 188 -21.55 -1.08 -12.10
N VAL A 189 -22.12 -0.50 -13.16
CA VAL A 189 -21.94 0.93 -13.43
C VAL A 189 -23.21 1.63 -12.99
N THR A 190 -23.07 2.59 -12.06
CA THR A 190 -24.21 3.35 -11.53
C THR A 190 -25.07 3.89 -12.68
N TYR A 191 -26.39 3.67 -12.62
CA TYR A 191 -27.38 4.05 -13.64
C TYR A 191 -27.31 3.33 -15.00
N VAL A 192 -26.32 2.45 -15.23
CA VAL A 192 -26.23 1.62 -16.45
C VAL A 192 -26.61 0.18 -16.15
N GLY A 193 -26.23 -0.34 -14.98
CA GLY A 193 -26.50 -1.70 -14.52
C GLY A 193 -25.29 -2.62 -14.59
N VAL A 194 -25.53 -3.91 -14.34
CA VAL A 194 -24.49 -4.95 -14.26
C VAL A 194 -23.93 -5.28 -15.64
N LYS A 195 -22.62 -5.27 -15.76
CA LYS A 195 -21.85 -5.66 -16.94
C LYS A 195 -21.05 -6.93 -16.65
N THR A 196 -20.69 -7.67 -17.71
CA THR A 196 -19.86 -8.86 -17.61
C THR A 196 -18.89 -8.98 -18.77
N GLN A 197 -17.69 -9.50 -18.50
CA GLN A 197 -16.69 -9.77 -19.53
C GLN A 197 -15.75 -10.88 -19.07
N ARG A 198 -15.18 -11.64 -20.00
CA ARG A 198 -14.26 -12.74 -19.68
C ARG A 198 -12.81 -12.28 -19.83
N TYR A 199 -12.03 -12.47 -18.77
CA TYR A 199 -10.60 -12.23 -18.76
C TYR A 199 -9.86 -13.52 -18.40
N LYS A 200 -8.64 -13.64 -18.94
CA LYS A 200 -7.70 -14.66 -18.49
C LYS A 200 -7.07 -14.17 -17.19
N VAL A 201 -7.20 -14.92 -16.09
CA VAL A 201 -6.53 -14.61 -14.82
C VAL A 201 -5.02 -14.63 -15.03
N GLY A 202 -4.32 -13.58 -14.60
CA GLY A 202 -2.92 -13.36 -14.94
C GLY A 202 -2.69 -13.00 -16.43
N GLY A 203 -3.72 -12.57 -17.15
CA GLY A 203 -3.62 -11.98 -18.49
C GLY A 203 -3.02 -10.58 -18.48
N HIS A 204 -2.83 -9.99 -19.68
CA HIS A 204 -2.28 -8.63 -19.86
C HIS A 204 -0.91 -8.39 -19.21
N GLY A 205 -0.03 -9.40 -19.18
CA GLY A 205 1.25 -9.30 -18.46
C GLY A 205 1.11 -9.54 -16.96
N PHE A 206 0.19 -10.43 -16.58
CA PHE A 206 -0.10 -10.83 -15.19
C PHE A 206 -0.78 -9.78 -14.31
N CYS A 207 -1.39 -8.76 -14.92
CA CYS A 207 -2.18 -7.78 -14.18
C CYS A 207 -3.60 -8.29 -13.91
N ALA A 208 -4.21 -8.97 -14.89
CA ALA A 208 -5.65 -9.22 -14.81
C ALA A 208 -6.00 -10.10 -13.59
N ALA A 209 -6.92 -9.61 -12.77
CA ALA A 209 -7.36 -10.14 -11.49
C ALA A 209 -6.40 -9.94 -10.31
N ARG A 210 -5.27 -9.27 -10.50
CA ARG A 210 -4.30 -9.04 -9.42
C ARG A 210 -4.78 -7.88 -8.56
N CYS A 211 -4.75 -8.05 -7.24
CA CYS A 211 -4.96 -6.94 -6.34
C CYS A 211 -3.71 -6.06 -6.22
N GLY A 212 -3.90 -4.74 -6.28
CA GLY A 212 -2.83 -3.75 -6.14
C GLY A 212 -2.39 -3.09 -7.44
N ALA A 213 -1.34 -2.28 -7.37
CA ALA A 213 -0.84 -1.51 -8.51
C ALA A 213 0.25 -2.26 -9.29
N GLY A 214 0.18 -2.19 -10.61
CA GLY A 214 1.21 -2.74 -11.49
C GLY A 214 1.06 -4.24 -11.74
N CYS A 215 1.99 -4.79 -12.51
CA CYS A 215 1.90 -6.15 -13.02
C CYS A 215 3.22 -6.89 -12.75
N PRO A 216 3.22 -7.92 -11.90
CA PRO A 216 4.42 -8.71 -11.61
C PRO A 216 4.76 -9.61 -12.79
N MET A 217 5.98 -10.15 -12.81
CA MET A 217 6.44 -10.97 -13.93
C MET A 217 5.79 -12.37 -14.00
N PHE A 218 5.22 -12.91 -12.92
CA PHE A 218 4.30 -14.07 -12.92
C PHE A 218 3.84 -14.43 -11.49
N GLY A 219 2.52 -14.51 -11.25
CA GLY A 219 1.87 -15.19 -10.11
C GLY A 219 2.36 -14.90 -8.68
N ASP A 220 3.12 -13.83 -8.50
CA ASP A 220 3.34 -13.19 -7.21
C ASP A 220 2.16 -12.25 -6.91
N GLY A 221 1.67 -12.27 -5.66
CA GLY A 221 0.59 -11.41 -5.18
C GLY A 221 -0.78 -12.08 -5.10
N GLN A 222 -1.75 -11.31 -4.63
CA GLN A 222 -3.16 -11.70 -4.44
C GLN A 222 -3.94 -11.66 -5.76
N TYR A 223 -4.75 -12.69 -6.02
CA TYR A 223 -5.66 -12.69 -7.17
C TYR A 223 -7.06 -13.09 -6.73
N THR A 224 -8.02 -12.18 -6.87
CA THR A 224 -9.39 -12.38 -6.38
C THR A 224 -10.43 -11.94 -7.41
N GLN A 225 -11.67 -12.32 -7.16
CA GLN A 225 -12.78 -11.94 -8.03
C GLN A 225 -13.06 -10.44 -7.99
N ASP A 226 -12.92 -9.77 -6.84
CA ASP A 226 -13.17 -8.33 -6.77
C ASP A 226 -12.09 -7.54 -7.48
N CYS A 227 -10.83 -7.96 -7.37
CA CYS A 227 -9.74 -7.38 -8.15
C CYS A 227 -9.95 -7.61 -9.67
N LEU A 228 -10.51 -8.77 -10.07
CA LEU A 228 -10.90 -9.01 -11.47
C LEU A 228 -12.05 -8.10 -11.94
N ASN A 229 -13.03 -7.87 -11.07
CA ASN A 229 -14.18 -7.02 -11.38
C ASN A 229 -13.72 -5.56 -11.56
N HIS A 230 -12.87 -5.08 -10.66
CA HIS A 230 -12.27 -3.75 -10.73
C HIS A 230 -11.42 -3.56 -11.99
N ASP A 231 -10.52 -4.50 -12.30
CA ASP A 231 -9.72 -4.47 -13.52
C ASP A 231 -10.57 -4.40 -14.78
N ALA A 232 -11.65 -5.18 -14.83
CA ALA A 232 -12.56 -5.22 -15.97
C ALA A 232 -13.33 -3.91 -16.13
N CYS A 233 -13.81 -3.32 -15.04
CA CYS A 233 -14.43 -2.00 -15.07
C CYS A 233 -13.45 -0.96 -15.60
N ALA A 234 -12.22 -0.96 -15.08
CA ALA A 234 -11.21 0.01 -15.48
C ALA A 234 -10.77 -0.12 -16.95
N ASP A 235 -10.67 -1.35 -17.46
CA ASP A 235 -10.35 -1.61 -18.88
C ASP A 235 -11.47 -1.12 -19.82
N VAL A 236 -12.74 -1.34 -19.44
CA VAL A 236 -13.89 -1.03 -20.29
C VAL A 236 -14.33 0.42 -20.20
N GLU A 237 -14.41 0.99 -19.00
CA GLU A 237 -14.84 2.37 -18.78
C GLU A 237 -13.69 3.37 -18.99
N GLY A 238 -12.44 2.88 -19.05
CA GLY A 238 -11.25 3.70 -19.33
C GLY A 238 -10.77 4.54 -18.15
N GLU A 239 -11.35 4.32 -16.96
CA GLU A 239 -10.96 4.98 -15.72
C GLU A 239 -10.79 3.94 -14.59
N GLN A 240 -9.66 3.98 -13.91
CA GLN A 240 -9.38 3.10 -12.76
C GLN A 240 -10.30 3.41 -11.56
N LEU A 241 -10.86 4.61 -11.55
CA LEU A 241 -11.52 5.26 -10.44
C LEU A 241 -12.59 6.18 -11.04
N GLY A 242 -13.70 6.39 -10.34
CA GLY A 242 -14.88 7.10 -10.89
C GLY A 242 -16.09 6.19 -10.80
N VAL A 243 -16.63 5.78 -11.95
CA VAL A 243 -17.73 4.80 -11.99
C VAL A 243 -17.32 3.41 -11.49
N CYS A 244 -16.02 3.13 -11.37
CA CYS A 244 -15.46 1.87 -10.85
C CYS A 244 -15.02 1.95 -9.37
N GLY A 245 -15.43 3.00 -8.65
CA GLY A 245 -14.94 3.29 -7.31
C GLY A 245 -15.44 2.34 -6.23
N ASP A 246 -16.64 1.79 -6.43
CA ASP A 246 -17.21 0.71 -5.63
C ASP A 246 -16.48 -0.61 -5.86
N GLU A 247 -16.17 -1.01 -7.10
CA GLU A 247 -15.33 -2.22 -7.29
C GLU A 247 -13.94 -2.06 -6.68
N TRP A 248 -13.36 -0.85 -6.74
CA TRP A 248 -12.09 -0.58 -6.05
C TRP A 248 -12.23 -0.74 -4.53
N THR A 249 -13.35 -0.29 -3.97
CA THR A 249 -13.62 -0.40 -2.52
C THR A 249 -13.79 -1.87 -2.13
N SER A 250 -14.52 -2.65 -2.93
CA SER A 250 -14.65 -4.10 -2.75
C SER A 250 -13.30 -4.82 -2.87
N ALA A 251 -12.45 -4.45 -3.83
CA ALA A 251 -11.14 -5.06 -4.00
C ALA A 251 -10.11 -4.66 -2.90
N SER A 252 -10.43 -3.69 -2.05
CA SER A 252 -9.47 -3.12 -1.10
C SER A 252 -9.14 -4.05 0.07
N ASP A 253 -10.10 -4.77 0.63
CA ASP A 253 -9.84 -5.72 1.72
C ASP A 253 -9.12 -6.97 1.19
N ASP A 254 -9.47 -7.43 -0.01
CA ASP A 254 -8.77 -8.47 -0.74
C ASP A 254 -7.29 -8.14 -0.92
N PHE A 255 -6.95 -6.90 -1.30
CA PHE A 255 -5.56 -6.46 -1.37
C PHE A 255 -4.84 -6.62 -0.03
N TRP A 256 -5.48 -6.28 1.10
CA TRP A 256 -4.84 -6.31 2.41
C TRP A 256 -4.71 -7.70 2.98
N PHE A 257 -5.72 -8.55 2.79
CA PHE A 257 -5.88 -9.75 3.58
C PHE A 257 -5.84 -11.04 2.78
N SER A 258 -6.13 -11.03 1.48
CA SER A 258 -6.16 -12.27 0.70
C SER A 258 -4.76 -12.89 0.58
N PRO A 259 -4.68 -14.23 0.50
CA PRO A 259 -3.39 -14.92 0.43
C PRO A 259 -2.70 -14.65 -0.91
N ASP A 260 -1.37 -14.56 -0.89
CA ASP A 260 -0.59 -14.56 -2.12
C ASP A 260 -0.77 -15.89 -2.87
N CYS A 261 -0.83 -15.81 -4.19
CA CYS A 261 -0.68 -16.99 -5.01
C CYS A 261 0.72 -17.59 -4.83
N THR A 262 0.79 -18.91 -4.84
CA THR A 262 2.05 -19.63 -5.00
C THR A 262 2.12 -20.08 -6.46
N THR A 263 3.17 -19.73 -7.20
CA THR A 263 3.31 -20.14 -8.61
C THR A 263 3.68 -21.62 -8.76
N PRO A 264 3.15 -22.38 -9.75
CA PRO A 264 1.88 -22.24 -10.49
C PRO A 264 1.07 -23.56 -10.56
N PRO A 265 -0.16 -23.56 -11.16
CA PRO A 265 -0.80 -24.81 -11.57
C PRO A 265 0.07 -25.52 -12.61
N SER A 266 0.24 -26.83 -12.41
CA SER A 266 0.96 -27.72 -13.32
C SER A 266 0.49 -27.58 -14.77
N SER A 267 1.47 -27.46 -15.67
CA SER A 267 1.34 -27.65 -17.12
C SER A 267 0.49 -28.86 -17.49
#